data_AF-A0A653BY16-F1
#
_entry.id   AF-A0A653BY16-F1
#
_cell.length_a   1.000
_cell.length_b   1.000
_cell.length_c   1.000
_cell.angle_alpha   90.00
_cell.angle_beta   90.00
_cell.angle_gamma   90.00
#
_symmetry.space_group_name_H-M   'P 1'
#
loop_
_entity.id
_entity.type
_entity.pdbx_description
1 polymer ?
#
loop_
_entity_poly.entity_id
_entity_poly.type
_entity_poly.pdbx_seq_one_letter_code
_entity_poly.pdbx_strand_id
1 'polypeptide(L)'
;MEHLVHKDLVGSATMLAKGIDSFGQAIELVLIKYGKGIVNEQFVLNRIANATFDIFSSAVALSRASMALSENSETASHEKLMAQAWTLEAMDRVKVNLKCIMNGQNLDNFQKMSSISKNVCAAGGVVQLNPLKM
;
A
#
# COMPACT_ATOMS: atom_id res chain seq x y z
N MET A 1 17.98 -3.03 11.40
CA MET A 1 17.63 -4.12 10.47
C MET A 1 18.84 -4.87 9.93
N GLU A 2 20.04 -4.27 9.86
CA GLU A 2 21.21 -4.92 9.22
C GLU A 2 21.65 -6.25 9.84
N HIS A 3 21.38 -6.49 11.13
CA HIS A 3 21.67 -7.77 11.79
C HIS A 3 20.52 -8.79 11.73
N LEU A 4 19.34 -8.40 11.24
CA LEU A 4 18.13 -9.26 11.20
C LEU A 4 17.86 -9.83 9.81
N VAL A 5 18.47 -9.26 8.78
CA VAL A 5 18.26 -9.63 7.38
C VAL A 5 19.59 -10.10 6.82
N HIS A 6 19.57 -11.16 6.01
CA HIS A 6 20.78 -11.68 5.38
C HIS A 6 21.41 -10.60 4.47
N LYS A 7 22.75 -10.53 4.42
CA LYS A 7 23.51 -9.48 3.69
C LYS A 7 23.06 -9.29 2.22
N ASP A 8 22.67 -10.38 1.57
CA ASP A 8 22.20 -10.40 0.18
C ASP A 8 20.84 -9.72 -0.04
N LEU A 9 20.10 -9.43 1.03
CA LEU A 9 18.77 -8.82 1.02
C LEU A 9 18.76 -7.40 1.61
N VAL A 10 19.93 -6.83 1.94
CA VAL A 10 20.05 -5.49 2.54
C VAL A 10 19.39 -4.41 1.69
N GLY A 11 19.56 -4.46 0.36
CA GLY A 11 18.91 -3.49 -0.54
C GLY A 11 17.38 -3.47 -0.40
N SER A 12 16.76 -4.65 -0.42
CA SER A 12 15.30 -4.79 -0.24
C SER A 12 14.87 -4.39 1.17
N ALA A 13 15.64 -4.72 2.21
CA ALA A 13 15.37 -4.28 3.58
C ALA A 13 15.45 -2.75 3.74
N THR A 14 16.40 -2.09 3.06
CA THR A 14 16.47 -0.62 3.04
C THR A 14 15.25 -0.01 2.38
N MET A 15 14.74 -0.61 1.30
CA MET A 15 13.50 -0.16 0.66
C MET A 15 12.30 -0.29 1.59
N LEU A 16 12.17 -1.45 2.27
CA LEU A 16 11.13 -1.67 3.26
C LEU A 16 11.22 -0.68 4.42
N ALA A 17 12.42 -0.42 4.95
CA ALA A 17 12.62 0.54 6.04
C ALA A 17 12.15 1.95 5.65
N LYS A 18 12.48 2.41 4.43
CA LYS A 18 12.00 3.70 3.91
C LYS A 18 10.46 3.71 3.76
N GLY A 19 9.88 2.60 3.34
CA GLY A 19 8.43 2.43 3.25
C GLY A 19 7.75 2.52 4.61
N ILE A 20 8.30 1.88 5.64
CA ILE A 20 7.81 1.94 7.03
C ILE A 20 7.91 3.36 7.59
N ASP A 21 9.03 4.05 7.37
CA ASP A 21 9.20 5.44 7.83
C ASP A 21 8.17 6.38 7.18
N SER A 22 8.02 6.29 5.84
CA SER A 22 7.03 7.06 5.10
C SER A 22 5.60 6.74 5.55
N PHE A 23 5.32 5.48 5.87
CA PHE A 23 4.02 5.04 6.38
C PHE A 23 3.74 5.66 7.75
N GLY A 24 4.71 5.68 8.67
CA GLY A 24 4.58 6.32 9.98
C GLY A 24 4.22 7.80 9.87
N GLN A 25 4.93 8.54 9.02
CA GLN A 25 4.64 9.95 8.74
C GLN A 25 3.23 10.17 8.19
N ALA A 26 2.77 9.29 7.28
CA ALA A 26 1.43 9.37 6.73
C ALA A 26 0.34 9.09 7.78
N ILE A 27 0.54 8.11 8.68
CA ILE A 27 -0.39 7.83 9.79
C ILE A 27 -0.50 9.03 10.72
N GLU A 28 0.63 9.62 11.11
CA GLU A 28 0.65 10.80 11.98
C GLU A 28 -0.12 11.97 11.34
N LEU A 29 0.14 12.26 10.06
CA LEU A 29 -0.55 13.30 9.32
C LEU A 29 -2.07 13.08 9.28
N VAL A 30 -2.52 11.86 9.00
CA VAL A 30 -3.96 11.54 8.94
C VAL A 30 -4.60 11.66 10.32
N LEU A 31 -3.93 11.21 11.39
CA LEU A 31 -4.45 11.33 12.75
C LEU A 31 -4.53 12.79 13.21
N ILE A 32 -3.53 13.61 12.89
CA ILE A 32 -3.57 15.06 13.16
C ILE A 32 -4.74 15.71 12.42
N LYS A 33 -4.95 15.35 11.15
CA LYS A 33 -5.97 15.97 10.30
C LYS A 33 -7.39 15.59 10.69
N TYR A 34 -7.66 14.32 10.96
CA TYR A 34 -9.02 13.80 11.12
C TYR A 34 -9.38 13.44 12.56
N GLY A 35 -8.40 13.23 13.44
CA GLY A 35 -8.62 12.80 14.82
C GLY A 35 -9.54 11.57 14.89
N LYS A 36 -10.54 11.61 15.77
CA LYS A 36 -11.55 10.54 15.89
C LYS A 36 -12.44 10.39 14.65
N GLY A 37 -12.51 11.41 13.80
CA GLY A 37 -13.29 11.39 12.56
C GLY A 37 -12.69 10.51 11.47
N ILE A 38 -11.45 10.04 11.63
CA ILE A 38 -10.76 9.16 10.66
C ILE A 38 -11.59 7.92 10.29
N VAL A 39 -12.44 7.42 11.20
CA VAL A 39 -13.34 6.29 10.95
C VAL A 39 -14.28 6.52 9.75
N ASN A 40 -14.56 7.77 9.38
CA ASN A 40 -15.41 8.10 8.24
C ASN A 40 -14.62 8.26 6.93
N GLU A 41 -13.30 8.34 7.00
CA GLU A 41 -12.42 8.58 5.85
C GLU A 41 -12.07 7.26 5.13
N GLN A 42 -13.08 6.53 4.68
CA GLN A 42 -12.96 5.16 4.17
C GLN A 42 -12.00 5.03 2.97
N PHE A 43 -11.94 6.03 2.08
CA PHE A 43 -10.98 6.03 0.97
C PHE A 43 -9.53 6.17 1.41
N VAL A 44 -9.29 6.88 2.52
CA VAL A 44 -7.97 7.02 3.15
C VAL A 44 -7.62 5.73 3.89
N LEU A 45 -8.54 5.22 4.70
CA LEU A 45 -8.36 3.97 5.45
C LEU A 45 -8.07 2.77 4.52
N ASN A 46 -8.72 2.68 3.37
CA ASN A 46 -8.44 1.62 2.40
C ASN A 46 -7.00 1.69 1.86
N ARG A 47 -6.48 2.90 1.58
CA ARG A 47 -5.09 3.08 1.13
C ARG A 47 -4.08 2.77 2.21
N ILE A 48 -4.37 3.16 3.46
CA ILE A 48 -3.57 2.80 4.63
C ILE A 48 -3.51 1.27 4.73
N ALA A 49 -4.66 0.59 4.66
CA ALA A 49 -4.73 -0.87 4.76
C ALA A 49 -3.91 -1.57 3.66
N ASN A 50 -4.01 -1.12 2.41
CA ASN A 50 -3.23 -1.67 1.30
C ASN A 50 -1.73 -1.47 1.52
N ALA A 51 -1.29 -0.29 1.96
CA ALA A 51 0.11 -0.04 2.27
C ALA A 51 0.61 -0.92 3.43
N THR A 52 -0.20 -1.09 4.49
CA THR A 52 0.13 -1.99 5.61
C THR A 52 0.32 -3.43 5.15
N PHE A 53 -0.56 -3.93 4.26
CA PHE A 53 -0.47 -5.28 3.72
C PHE A 53 0.84 -5.50 2.94
N ASP A 54 1.19 -4.56 2.06
CA ASP A 54 2.42 -4.62 1.28
C ASP A 54 3.69 -4.54 2.15
N ILE A 55 3.67 -3.70 3.19
CA ILE A 55 4.77 -3.61 4.18
C ILE A 55 4.92 -4.93 4.94
N PHE A 56 3.83 -5.46 5.50
CA PHE A 56 3.88 -6.66 6.32
C PHE A 56 4.29 -7.90 5.51
N SER A 57 3.68 -8.08 4.33
CA SER A 57 4.04 -9.20 3.44
C SER A 57 5.50 -9.13 2.97
N SER A 58 6.03 -7.93 2.72
CA SER A 58 7.46 -7.75 2.40
C SER A 58 8.36 -8.11 3.57
N ALA A 59 8.01 -7.72 4.79
CA ALA A 59 8.75 -8.09 5.99
C ALA A 59 8.80 -9.62 6.18
N VAL A 60 7.67 -10.31 5.97
CA VAL A 60 7.56 -11.77 6.04
C VAL A 60 8.42 -12.44 4.96
N ALA A 61 8.34 -11.98 3.72
CA ALA A 61 9.14 -12.54 2.62
C ALA A 61 10.64 -12.38 2.85
N LEU A 62 11.09 -11.21 3.33
CA LEU A 62 12.49 -10.96 3.64
C LEU A 62 12.97 -11.79 4.84
N SER A 63 12.15 -11.95 5.87
CA SER A 63 12.47 -12.77 7.04
C SER A 63 12.67 -14.24 6.63
N ARG A 64 11.72 -14.80 5.86
CA ARG A 64 11.79 -16.17 5.36
C ARG A 64 13.02 -16.40 4.48
N ALA A 65 13.22 -15.55 3.47
CA ALA A 65 14.36 -15.69 2.55
C ALA A 65 15.70 -15.51 3.27
N SER A 66 15.77 -14.64 4.29
CA SER A 66 16.98 -14.48 5.11
C SER A 66 17.32 -15.74 5.88
N MET A 67 16.32 -16.40 6.47
CA MET A 67 16.50 -17.68 7.16
C MET A 67 16.97 -18.77 6.19
N ALA A 68 16.31 -18.92 5.04
CA ALA A 68 16.71 -19.88 4.00
C ALA A 68 18.16 -19.67 3.52
N LEU A 69 18.58 -18.41 3.34
CA LEU A 69 19.96 -18.06 3.00
C LEU A 69 20.94 -18.37 4.13
N SER A 70 20.56 -18.13 5.37
CA SER A 70 21.43 -18.35 6.54
C SER A 70 21.64 -19.84 6.83
N GLU A 71 20.63 -20.66 6.56
CA GLU A 71 20.66 -22.12 6.71
C GLU A 71 21.22 -22.84 5.47
N ASN A 72 21.54 -22.11 4.39
CA ASN A 72 21.95 -22.66 3.10
C ASN A 72 20.94 -23.68 2.53
N SER A 73 19.65 -23.38 2.64
CA SER A 73 18.59 -24.20 2.05
C SER A 73 18.76 -24.33 0.53
N GLU A 74 18.39 -25.49 -0.03
CA GLU A 74 18.42 -25.74 -1.48
C GLU A 74 17.60 -24.71 -2.28
N THR A 75 16.54 -24.17 -1.68
CA THR A 75 15.65 -23.17 -2.30
C THR A 75 16.06 -21.72 -2.07
N ALA A 76 17.15 -21.47 -1.31
CA ALA A 76 17.50 -20.13 -0.84
C ALA A 76 17.72 -19.12 -1.99
N SER A 77 18.32 -19.55 -3.09
CA SER A 77 18.54 -18.70 -4.28
C SER A 77 17.21 -18.27 -4.92
N HIS A 78 16.24 -19.18 -5.00
CA HIS A 78 14.92 -18.88 -5.55
C HIS A 78 14.13 -17.95 -4.61
N GLU A 79 14.13 -18.23 -3.30
CA GLU A 79 13.45 -17.41 -2.31
C GLU A 79 14.02 -15.99 -2.22
N LYS A 80 15.34 -15.84 -2.40
CA LYS A 80 16.00 -14.54 -2.54
C LYS A 80 15.42 -13.74 -3.72
N LEU A 81 15.33 -14.35 -4.90
CA LEU A 81 14.77 -13.69 -6.08
C LEU A 81 13.31 -13.28 -5.86
N MET A 82 12.50 -14.18 -5.28
CA MET A 82 11.11 -13.89 -4.94
C MET A 82 10.98 -12.71 -3.97
N ALA A 83 11.76 -12.71 -2.89
CA ALA A 83 11.71 -11.65 -1.88
C ALA A 83 12.16 -10.30 -2.45
N GLN A 84 13.19 -10.28 -3.30
CA GLN A 84 13.66 -9.07 -3.97
C GLN A 84 12.60 -8.51 -4.94
N ALA A 85 12.04 -9.36 -5.81
CA ALA A 85 11.03 -8.96 -6.77
C ALA A 85 9.74 -8.47 -6.07
N TRP A 86 9.27 -9.21 -5.07
CA TRP A 86 8.09 -8.82 -4.30
C TRP A 86 8.27 -7.48 -3.59
N THR A 87 9.40 -7.30 -2.90
CA THR A 87 9.66 -6.08 -2.13
C THR A 87 9.73 -4.85 -3.04
N LEU A 88 10.30 -4.97 -4.25
CA LEU A 88 10.32 -3.88 -5.22
C LEU A 88 8.91 -3.42 -5.58
N GLU A 89 8.08 -4.34 -6.07
CA GLU A 89 6.70 -4.07 -6.50
C GLU A 89 5.82 -3.57 -5.35
N ALA A 90 5.94 -4.20 -4.18
CA ALA A 90 5.20 -3.84 -2.98
C ALA A 90 5.56 -2.42 -2.51
N MET A 91 6.85 -2.06 -2.49
CA MET A 91 7.27 -0.73 -2.04
C MET A 91 6.87 0.37 -3.03
N ASP A 92 6.76 0.08 -4.32
CA ASP A 92 6.22 1.04 -5.29
C ASP A 92 4.72 1.26 -5.09
N ARG A 93 3.94 0.21 -4.81
CA ARG A 93 2.52 0.35 -4.42
C ARG A 93 2.35 1.12 -3.11
N VAL A 94 3.22 0.89 -2.11
CA VAL A 94 3.24 1.68 -0.86
C VAL A 94 3.44 3.15 -1.17
N LYS A 95 4.46 3.53 -1.95
CA LYS A 95 4.70 4.93 -2.33
C LYS A 95 3.49 5.58 -2.98
N VAL A 96 2.82 4.87 -3.90
CA VAL A 96 1.62 5.38 -4.58
C VAL A 96 0.50 5.62 -3.58
N ASN A 97 0.18 4.63 -2.73
CA ASN A 97 -0.87 4.75 -1.72
C ASN A 97 -0.59 5.89 -0.73
N LEU A 98 0.65 6.00 -0.24
CA LEU A 98 1.04 7.04 0.70
C LEU A 98 1.04 8.44 0.08
N LYS A 99 1.51 8.60 -1.16
CA LYS A 99 1.45 9.87 -1.88
C LYS A 99 0.01 10.37 -2.05
N CYS A 100 -0.93 9.45 -2.30
CA CYS A 100 -2.34 9.76 -2.38
C CYS A 100 -2.90 10.34 -1.06
N ILE A 101 -2.39 9.85 0.07
CA ILE A 101 -2.80 10.27 1.41
C ILE A 101 -2.18 11.64 1.74
N MET A 102 -0.88 11.80 1.54
CA MET A 102 -0.13 12.99 1.97
C MET A 102 -0.46 14.24 1.15
N ASN A 103 -0.58 14.11 -0.17
CA ASN A 103 -0.68 15.29 -1.05
C ASN A 103 -2.11 15.80 -1.25
N GLY A 104 -3.12 15.10 -0.74
CA GLY A 104 -4.53 15.46 -0.94
C GLY A 104 -5.01 15.47 -2.39
N GLN A 105 -4.16 15.12 -3.36
CA GLN A 105 -4.45 15.17 -4.81
C GLN A 105 -5.69 14.36 -5.20
N ASN A 106 -6.07 13.36 -4.40
CA ASN A 106 -7.24 12.52 -4.66
C ASN A 106 -8.50 12.93 -3.89
N LEU A 107 -8.47 13.98 -3.08
CA LEU A 107 -9.64 14.44 -2.32
C LEU A 107 -10.81 14.82 -3.25
N ASP A 108 -10.52 15.56 -4.31
CA ASP A 108 -11.49 15.89 -5.36
C ASP A 108 -12.05 14.62 -6.04
N ASN A 109 -11.19 13.64 -6.29
CA ASN A 109 -11.64 12.37 -6.86
C ASN A 109 -12.54 11.58 -5.89
N PHE A 110 -12.28 11.60 -4.58
CA PHE A 110 -13.15 10.97 -3.58
C PHE A 110 -14.54 11.61 -3.53
N GLN A 111 -14.59 12.94 -3.65
CA GLN A 111 -15.87 13.66 -3.76
C GLN A 111 -16.61 13.25 -5.04
N LYS A 112 -15.92 13.18 -6.18
CA LYS A 112 -16.50 12.69 -7.44
C LYS A 112 -17.05 11.27 -7.31
N MET A 113 -16.29 10.34 -6.72
CA MET A 113 -16.72 8.96 -6.48
C MET A 113 -17.97 8.90 -5.60
N SER A 114 -18.04 9.71 -4.54
CA SER A 114 -19.22 9.81 -3.68
C SER A 114 -20.43 10.33 -4.45
N SER A 115 -20.27 11.39 -5.25
CA SER A 115 -21.35 11.95 -6.08
C SER A 115 -21.83 10.97 -7.16
N ILE A 116 -20.92 10.26 -7.83
CA ILE A 116 -21.28 9.21 -8.80
C ILE A 116 -22.13 8.14 -8.12
N SER A 117 -21.72 7.64 -6.95
CA SER A 117 -22.47 6.64 -6.20
C SER A 117 -23.88 7.14 -5.82
N LYS A 118 -23.99 8.37 -5.31
CA LYS A 118 -25.30 8.98 -5.00
C LYS A 118 -26.21 9.07 -6.23
N ASN A 119 -25.67 9.46 -7.38
CA ASN A 119 -26.43 9.58 -8.62
C ASN A 119 -26.93 8.21 -9.10
N VAL A 120 -26.08 7.18 -9.04
CA VAL A 120 -26.45 5.80 -9.39
C VAL A 120 -27.55 5.27 -8.48
N CYS A 121 -27.42 5.45 -7.16
CA CYS A 121 -28.44 5.05 -6.21
C CYS A 121 -29.78 5.77 -6.43
N ALA A 122 -29.75 7.07 -6.74
CA ALA A 122 -30.95 7.85 -7.03
C ALA A 122 -31.65 7.41 -8.34
N ALA A 123 -30.87 7.02 -9.35
CA ALA A 123 -31.39 6.53 -10.63
C ALA A 123 -31.85 5.06 -10.58
N GLY A 124 -31.49 4.30 -9.54
CA GLY A 124 -31.74 2.87 -9.45
C GLY A 124 -30.94 2.02 -10.45
N GLY A 125 -29.86 2.57 -11.01
CA GLY A 125 -29.10 1.93 -12.09
C GLY A 125 -28.09 2.86 -12.77
N VAL A 126 -27.70 2.51 -13.99
CA VAL A 126 -26.80 3.33 -14.81
C VAL A 126 -27.48 4.66 -15.14
N VAL A 127 -26.80 5.77 -14.82
CA VAL A 127 -27.36 7.13 -14.98
C VAL A 127 -27.35 7.57 -16.45
N GLN A 128 -26.32 7.18 -17.20
CA GLN A 128 -26.14 7.58 -18.58
C GLN A 128 -26.97 6.71 -19.52
N LEU A 129 -27.69 7.35 -20.44
CA LEU A 129 -28.22 6.68 -21.62
C LEU A 129 -27.08 6.47 -22.63
N ASN A 130 -27.26 5.49 -23.52
CA ASN A 130 -26.33 5.37 -24.65
C ASN A 130 -26.36 6.65 -25.50
N PRO A 131 -25.26 6.98 -26.22
CA PRO A 131 -25.19 8.20 -27.03
C PRO A 131 -26.29 8.35 -28.09
N LEU A 132 -26.90 7.22 -28.51
CA LEU A 132 -27.96 7.19 -29.51
C LEU A 132 -29.36 7.43 -28.92
N LYS A 133 -29.47 7.47 -27.58
CA LYS A 133 -30.73 7.61 -26.84
C LYS A 133 -31.79 6.56 -27.22
N MET A 134 -31.36 5.39 -27.69
CA MET A 134 -32.23 4.25 -28.05
C MET A 134 -32.48 3.32 -26.87
#